data_AF-A0A1V1FQL7-F1
#
_entry.id   AF-A0A1V1FQL7-F1
#
_cell.length_a   1.000
_cell.length_b   1.000
_cell.length_c   1.000
_cell.angle_alpha   90.00
_cell.angle_beta   90.00
_cell.angle_gamma   90.00
#
_symmetry.space_group_name_H-M   'P 1'
#
loop_
_entity.id
_entity.type
_entity.pdbx_description
1 polymer ?
#
loop_
_entity_poly.entity_id
_entity_poly.type
_entity_poly.pdbx_seq_one_letter_code
_entity_poly.pdbx_strand_id
1 'polypeptide(L)'
;VCIAQHESQFNTSAVGHLNGDGSGDHGLFQISDLYWCSPPGKGWACGVSCVDLEDDDIKDDVVCVKRIYRQHQRLTGDGFTAWAVYDQHCSNKDSVVKYVDGCDGLVTKIVTVQESTEKNGVVKTSKKYQSKHFSNSGI
;
A
#
# COMPACT_ATOMS: atom_id res chain seq x y z
N VAL A 1 0.41 -9.57 -0.01
CA VAL A 1 0.84 -10.36 1.16
C VAL A 1 2.01 -11.29 0.82
N CYS A 2 1.87 -12.21 -0.14
CA CYS A 2 2.98 -13.09 -0.56
C CYS A 2 4.30 -12.36 -0.83
N ILE A 3 4.28 -11.28 -1.61
CA ILE A 3 5.48 -10.48 -1.90
C ILE A 3 6.12 -9.95 -0.62
N ALA A 4 5.37 -9.27 0.25
CA ALA A 4 5.90 -8.78 1.53
C ALA A 4 6.50 -9.88 2.42
N GLN A 5 5.93 -11.09 2.42
CA GLN A 5 6.52 -12.24 3.14
C GLN A 5 7.91 -12.60 2.60
N HIS A 6 8.05 -12.62 1.27
CA HIS A 6 9.27 -13.09 0.60
C HIS A 6 10.33 -12.00 0.43
N GLU A 7 9.93 -10.73 0.36
CA GLU A 7 10.84 -9.58 0.29
C GLU A 7 11.43 -9.24 1.67
N SER A 8 10.60 -9.17 2.72
CA SER A 8 11.02 -8.60 4.01
C SER A 8 10.65 -9.45 5.22
N GLN A 9 10.01 -10.61 5.05
CA GLN A 9 9.39 -11.37 6.15
C GLN A 9 8.40 -10.52 6.98
N PHE A 10 7.69 -9.61 6.32
CA PHE A 10 6.78 -8.63 6.93
C PHE A 10 7.45 -7.59 7.84
N ASN A 11 8.77 -7.45 7.80
CA ASN A 11 9.47 -6.41 8.55
C ASN A 11 9.37 -5.07 7.81
N THR A 12 8.65 -4.12 8.40
CA THR A 12 8.49 -2.76 7.86
C THR A 12 9.79 -1.98 7.87
N SER A 13 10.73 -2.27 8.79
CA SER A 13 12.04 -1.61 8.84
C SER A 13 13.16 -2.39 8.13
N ALA A 14 12.80 -3.27 7.19
CA ALA A 14 13.80 -4.05 6.45
C ALA A 14 14.63 -3.16 5.52
N VAL A 15 15.95 -3.32 5.55
CA VAL A 15 16.87 -2.69 4.60
C VAL A 15 17.75 -3.76 3.97
N GLY A 16 17.61 -3.92 2.66
CA GLY A 16 18.39 -4.85 1.84
C GLY A 16 19.54 -4.12 1.13
N HIS A 17 20.70 -4.76 1.05
CA HIS A 17 21.89 -4.25 0.35
C HIS A 17 22.53 -5.29 -0.57
N LEU A 18 21.74 -6.22 -1.08
CA LEU A 18 22.22 -7.35 -1.88
C LEU A 18 22.33 -7.02 -3.38
N ASN A 19 21.97 -5.79 -3.78
CA ASN A 19 22.05 -5.37 -5.18
C ASN A 19 23.51 -5.16 -5.60
N GLY A 20 23.88 -5.76 -6.74
CA GLY A 20 25.26 -5.75 -7.24
C GLY A 20 25.79 -4.38 -7.65
N ASP A 21 24.92 -3.38 -7.79
CA ASP A 21 25.28 -1.98 -8.09
C ASP A 21 25.38 -1.10 -6.83
N GLY A 22 25.18 -1.67 -5.65
CA GLY A 22 25.24 -0.98 -4.37
C GLY A 22 23.98 -0.20 -3.97
N SER A 23 22.90 -0.30 -4.75
CA SER A 23 21.59 0.26 -4.36
C SER A 23 20.99 -0.47 -3.15
N GLY A 24 20.22 0.25 -2.35
CA GLY A 24 19.44 -0.28 -1.24
C GLY A 24 18.00 -0.57 -1.62
N ASP A 25 17.40 -1.56 -0.95
CA ASP A 25 15.97 -1.83 -1.01
C ASP A 25 15.33 -1.64 0.37
N HIS A 26 14.24 -0.88 0.41
CA HIS A 26 13.73 -0.30 1.63
C HIS A 26 12.32 -0.78 1.95
N GLY A 27 12.10 -1.08 3.22
CA GLY A 27 10.77 -1.27 3.76
C GLY A 27 10.14 -2.64 3.50
N LEU A 28 8.85 -2.69 3.81
CA LEU A 28 8.01 -3.89 3.73
C LEU A 28 8.03 -4.55 2.35
N PHE A 29 8.18 -3.75 1.29
CA PHE A 29 8.13 -4.20 -0.10
C PHE A 29 9.49 -4.11 -0.82
N GLN A 30 10.58 -3.86 -0.09
CA GLN A 30 11.94 -3.76 -0.64
C GLN A 30 11.98 -2.83 -1.87
N ILE A 31 11.56 -1.58 -1.66
CA ILE A 31 11.48 -0.54 -2.67
C ILE A 31 12.88 0.04 -2.91
N SER A 32 13.38 -0.08 -4.15
CA SER A 32 14.74 0.33 -4.51
C SER A 32 14.98 1.85 -4.48
N ASP A 33 16.05 2.27 -3.78
CA ASP A 33 16.57 3.65 -3.76
C ASP A 33 17.24 4.09 -5.08
N LEU A 34 17.39 3.15 -6.01
CA LEU A 34 17.90 3.43 -7.34
C LEU A 34 16.88 4.18 -8.21
N TYR A 35 15.60 3.89 -8.00
CA TYR A 35 14.51 4.33 -8.88
C TYR A 35 13.38 5.07 -8.14
N TRP A 36 13.01 4.61 -6.94
CA TRP A 36 11.70 4.94 -6.36
C TRP A 36 11.77 5.96 -5.23
N CYS A 37 12.70 5.80 -4.28
CA CYS A 37 12.86 6.69 -3.12
C CYS A 37 14.27 7.31 -3.07
N SER A 38 14.40 8.43 -2.36
CA SER A 38 15.69 8.95 -1.87
C SER A 38 15.47 10.03 -0.81
N PRO A 39 16.44 10.38 0.06
CA PRO A 39 17.70 9.67 0.32
C PRO A 39 17.49 8.35 1.11
N PRO A 40 18.45 7.41 1.09
CA PRO A 40 19.66 7.41 0.25
C PRO A 40 19.36 7.15 -1.24
N GLY A 41 20.38 7.01 -2.07
CA GLY A 41 20.19 6.75 -3.50
C GLY A 41 19.82 7.99 -4.33
N LYS A 42 19.30 7.74 -5.53
CA LYS A 42 18.99 8.77 -6.55
C LYS A 42 17.58 8.63 -7.13
N GLY A 43 16.84 7.62 -6.69
CA GLY A 43 15.45 7.42 -7.04
C GLY A 43 14.60 8.56 -6.51
N TRP A 44 13.55 8.92 -7.24
CA TRP A 44 12.56 9.89 -6.74
C TRP A 44 11.20 9.69 -7.42
N ALA A 45 11.00 8.55 -8.09
CA ALA A 45 9.77 8.32 -8.80
C ALA A 45 8.57 8.31 -7.85
N CYS A 46 8.70 7.89 -6.59
CA CYS A 46 7.61 7.98 -5.61
C CYS A 46 7.52 9.32 -4.87
N GLY A 47 8.57 10.15 -4.92
CA GLY A 47 8.59 11.45 -4.23
C GLY A 47 8.60 11.32 -2.70
N VAL A 48 9.28 10.31 -2.17
CA VAL A 48 9.29 9.91 -0.75
C VAL A 48 10.74 9.61 -0.32
N SER A 49 11.06 9.86 0.95
CA SER A 49 12.34 9.43 1.53
C SER A 49 12.33 7.92 1.72
N CYS A 50 13.48 7.26 1.54
CA CYS A 50 13.52 5.83 1.80
C CYS A 50 13.34 5.50 3.29
N VAL A 51 13.71 6.43 4.19
CA VAL A 51 13.48 6.28 5.63
C VAL A 51 11.99 6.28 5.98
N ASP A 52 11.17 7.02 5.22
CA ASP A 52 9.71 7.02 5.44
C ASP A 52 9.11 5.63 5.11
N LEU A 53 9.74 4.87 4.21
CA LEU A 53 9.34 3.50 3.87
C LEU A 53 9.82 2.45 4.89
N GLU A 54 10.61 2.84 5.88
CA GLU A 54 11.20 1.94 6.90
C GLU A 54 10.45 2.00 8.25
N ASP A 55 9.34 2.74 8.32
CA ASP A 55 8.56 2.94 9.54
C ASP A 55 7.31 2.04 9.63
N ASP A 56 6.57 2.13 10.73
CA ASP A 56 5.38 1.29 10.94
C ASP A 56 4.15 1.74 10.11
N ASP A 57 4.12 2.98 9.60
CA ASP A 57 3.00 3.55 8.86
C ASP A 57 3.12 3.30 7.35
N ILE A 58 2.68 2.13 6.90
CA ILE A 58 2.78 1.68 5.50
C ILE A 58 1.94 2.45 4.45
N LYS A 59 1.43 3.66 4.74
CA LYS A 59 0.53 4.39 3.83
C LYS A 59 1.27 4.84 2.57
N ASP A 60 2.44 5.42 2.73
CA ASP A 60 3.31 5.88 1.65
C ASP A 60 3.94 4.69 0.90
N ASP A 61 4.28 3.60 1.58
CA ASP A 61 4.62 2.31 0.93
C ASP A 61 3.53 1.90 -0.05
N VAL A 62 2.29 1.83 0.42
CA VAL A 62 1.15 1.36 -0.38
C VAL A 62 0.89 2.31 -1.57
N VAL A 63 1.13 3.60 -1.41
CA VAL A 63 1.07 4.57 -2.52
C VAL A 63 2.18 4.29 -3.55
N CYS A 64 3.41 4.08 -3.09
CA CYS A 64 4.56 3.83 -3.95
C CYS A 64 4.41 2.50 -4.70
N VAL A 65 4.09 1.38 -4.04
CA VAL A 65 3.93 0.08 -4.72
C VAL A 65 2.80 0.07 -5.74
N LYS A 66 1.72 0.83 -5.54
CA LYS A 66 0.66 1.01 -6.55
C LYS A 66 1.20 1.70 -7.80
N ARG A 67 2.14 2.63 -7.64
CA ARG A 67 2.82 3.29 -8.78
C ARG A 67 3.74 2.31 -9.50
N ILE A 68 4.57 1.57 -8.75
CA ILE A 68 5.45 0.52 -9.27
C ILE A 68 4.63 -0.50 -10.09
N TYR A 69 3.57 -1.03 -9.49
CA TYR A 69 2.66 -1.98 -10.12
C TYR A 69 2.12 -1.45 -11.45
N ARG A 70 1.59 -0.22 -11.47
CA ARG A 70 1.03 0.38 -12.71
C ARG A 70 2.08 0.59 -13.79
N GLN A 71 3.31 0.93 -13.41
CA GLN A 71 4.42 1.08 -14.34
C GLN A 71 4.80 -0.27 -14.95
N HIS A 72 5.01 -1.29 -14.13
CA HIS A 72 5.35 -2.63 -14.62
C HIS A 72 4.21 -3.27 -15.40
N GLN A 73 2.96 -3.07 -14.98
CA GLN A 73 1.78 -3.51 -15.73
C GLN A 73 1.76 -2.98 -17.16
N ARG A 74 2.25 -1.75 -17.39
CA ARG A 74 2.38 -1.16 -18.73
C ARG A 74 3.57 -1.71 -19.53
N LEU A 75 4.64 -2.10 -18.85
CA LEU A 75 5.88 -2.56 -19.49
C LEU A 75 5.84 -4.05 -19.83
N THR A 76 5.30 -4.89 -18.95
CA THR A 76 5.40 -6.35 -19.02
C THR A 76 4.05 -7.05 -19.17
N GLY A 77 2.95 -6.35 -18.93
CA GLY A 77 1.61 -6.96 -18.89
C GLY A 77 1.25 -7.62 -17.55
N ASP A 78 2.16 -7.64 -16.57
CA ASP A 78 1.90 -8.07 -15.19
C ASP A 78 2.64 -7.13 -14.21
N GLY A 79 1.89 -6.39 -13.41
CA GLY A 79 2.46 -5.42 -12.49
C GLY A 79 3.30 -6.01 -11.36
N PHE A 80 3.15 -7.31 -11.06
CA PHE A 80 3.91 -7.96 -10.00
C PHE A 80 5.33 -8.36 -10.43
N THR A 81 5.66 -8.31 -11.72
CA THR A 81 7.02 -8.60 -12.21
C THR A 81 8.03 -7.51 -11.87
N ALA A 82 7.66 -6.52 -11.05
CA ALA A 82 8.60 -5.58 -10.46
C ALA A 82 9.42 -6.19 -9.32
N TRP A 83 8.93 -7.26 -8.71
CA TRP A 83 9.54 -7.92 -7.56
C TRP A 83 10.18 -9.23 -7.98
N ALA A 84 11.48 -9.41 -7.73
CA ALA A 84 12.24 -10.60 -8.13
C ALA A 84 11.69 -11.89 -7.51
N VAL A 85 11.06 -11.80 -6.33
CA VAL A 85 10.46 -12.95 -5.64
C VAL A 85 9.18 -13.45 -6.31
N TYR A 86 8.51 -12.64 -7.13
CA TYR A 86 7.15 -12.92 -7.61
C TYR A 86 7.06 -14.20 -8.42
N ASP A 87 7.92 -14.37 -9.42
CA ASP A 87 7.86 -15.51 -10.34
C ASP A 87 8.05 -16.84 -9.61
N GLN A 88 8.96 -16.87 -8.63
CA GLN A 88 9.33 -18.07 -7.89
C GLN A 88 8.35 -18.42 -6.77
N HIS A 89 7.71 -17.42 -6.14
CA HIS A 89 6.96 -17.64 -4.91
C HIS A 89 5.48 -17.28 -5.00
N CYS A 90 5.10 -16.33 -5.86
CA CYS A 90 3.80 -15.65 -5.77
C CYS A 90 2.98 -15.66 -7.07
N SER A 91 3.53 -16.17 -8.19
CA SER A 91 2.88 -16.20 -9.50
C SER A 91 1.73 -17.23 -9.59
N ASN A 92 1.78 -18.30 -8.80
CA ASN A 92 0.71 -19.30 -8.76
C ASN A 92 -0.48 -18.81 -7.92
N LYS A 93 -1.60 -18.53 -8.59
CA LYS A 93 -2.83 -18.03 -7.96
C LYS A 93 -3.39 -18.94 -6.88
N ASP A 94 -3.29 -20.26 -7.04
CA ASP A 94 -3.83 -21.21 -6.07
C ASP A 94 -2.95 -21.26 -4.81
N SER A 95 -1.64 -21.09 -4.96
CA SER A 95 -0.71 -21.13 -3.83
C SER A 95 -0.78 -19.87 -2.96
N VAL A 96 -1.23 -18.73 -3.52
CA VAL A 96 -1.26 -17.46 -2.79
C VAL A 96 -2.53 -17.24 -1.96
N VAL A 97 -3.58 -18.03 -2.17
CA VAL A 97 -4.84 -17.92 -1.38
C VAL A 97 -4.57 -18.10 0.12
N LYS A 98 -3.63 -18.98 0.50
CA LYS A 98 -3.26 -19.24 1.90
C LYS A 98 -2.79 -18.00 2.67
N TYR A 99 -2.31 -16.97 1.98
CA TYR A 99 -1.79 -15.76 2.65
C TYR A 99 -2.89 -14.86 3.22
N VAL A 100 -4.14 -15.06 2.81
CA VAL A 100 -5.30 -14.29 3.29
C VAL A 100 -6.38 -15.19 3.89
N ASP A 101 -6.12 -16.50 3.99
CA ASP A 101 -7.05 -17.46 4.58
C ASP A 101 -7.30 -17.09 6.06
N GLY A 102 -8.58 -17.01 6.44
CA GLY A 102 -9.01 -16.57 7.77
C GLY A 102 -8.95 -15.05 8.03
N CYS A 103 -8.59 -14.21 7.06
CA CYS A 103 -8.56 -12.75 7.22
C CYS A 103 -9.92 -12.04 7.00
N ASP A 104 -10.95 -12.77 6.56
CA ASP A 104 -12.28 -12.24 6.18
C ASP A 104 -13.01 -11.52 7.33
N GLY A 105 -12.69 -11.83 8.58
CA GLY A 105 -13.34 -11.26 9.77
C GLY A 105 -12.82 -9.88 10.21
N LEU A 106 -11.74 -9.36 9.61
CA LEU A 106 -11.10 -8.13 10.07
C LEU A 106 -11.79 -6.86 9.54
N VAL A 107 -12.29 -6.90 8.30
CA VAL A 107 -13.01 -5.77 7.69
C VAL A 107 -14.33 -5.53 8.43
N THR A 108 -15.08 -6.58 8.73
CA THR A 108 -16.36 -6.50 9.46
C THR A 108 -16.20 -5.95 10.87
N LYS A 109 -15.11 -6.30 11.57
CA LYS A 109 -14.82 -5.77 12.91
C LYS A 109 -14.49 -4.26 12.89
N ILE A 110 -13.75 -3.78 11.89
CA ILE A 110 -13.42 -2.36 11.78
C ILE A 110 -14.67 -1.54 11.44
N VAL A 111 -15.49 -2.01 10.50
CA VAL A 111 -16.75 -1.34 10.11
C VAL A 111 -17.73 -1.27 11.30
N THR A 112 -17.87 -2.36 12.06
CA THR A 112 -18.75 -2.38 13.24
C THR A 112 -18.23 -1.53 14.41
N VAL A 113 -16.91 -1.42 14.57
CA VAL A 113 -16.30 -0.50 15.56
C VAL A 113 -16.57 0.96 15.17
N GLN A 114 -16.41 1.33 13.90
CA GLN A 114 -16.67 2.70 13.43
C GLN A 114 -18.15 3.11 13.55
N GLU A 115 -19.09 2.22 13.25
CA GLU A 115 -20.54 2.47 13.47
C GLU A 115 -20.90 2.61 14.96
N SER A 116 -20.18 1.94 15.86
CA SER A 116 -20.43 2.03 17.31
C SER A 116 -19.92 3.34 17.92
N THR A 117 -18.88 3.95 17.34
CA THR A 117 -18.33 5.23 17.79
C THR A 117 -19.19 6.44 17.40
N GLU A 118 -19.93 6.37 16.29
CA GLU A 118 -20.85 7.45 15.90
C GLU A 118 -22.13 7.51 16.75
N LYS A 119 -22.55 6.39 17.36
CA LYS A 119 -23.79 6.33 18.17
C LYS A 119 -23.63 6.87 19.60
N ASN A 120 -22.41 7.08 20.09
CA ASN A 120 -22.14 7.57 21.45
C ASN A 120 -21.80 9.07 21.53
N GLY A 121 -21.78 9.78 20.40
CA GLY A 121 -21.53 11.23 20.34
C GLY A 121 -22.80 12.08 20.32
N VAL A 122 -23.59 12.08 21.42
CA VAL A 122 -24.62 13.12 21.60
C VAL A 122 -23.94 14.44 21.95
N VAL A 123 -23.53 15.20 20.93
CA VAL A 123 -23.31 16.66 21.07
C VAL A 123 -24.53 17.34 20.46
N LYS A 124 -25.41 17.81 21.35
CA LYS A 124 -26.49 18.74 21.00
C LYS A 124 -25.88 20.08 20.60
N THR A 125 -26.01 20.49 19.34
CA THR A 125 -26.18 21.90 18.99
C THR A 125 -27.24 22.06 17.91
N SER A 126 -28.29 22.78 18.28
CA SER A 126 -29.41 23.15 17.43
C SER A 126 -29.12 24.45 16.66
N LYS A 127 -29.32 24.46 15.33
CA LYS A 127 -30.33 25.30 14.61
C LYS A 127 -29.94 25.57 13.15
N LYS A 128 -30.90 25.21 12.27
CA LYS A 128 -31.36 25.89 11.04
C LYS A 128 -30.32 26.35 9.99
N TYR A 129 -30.40 25.72 8.81
CA TYR A 129 -30.67 26.46 7.58
C TYR A 129 -31.41 25.57 6.55
N GLN A 130 -32.32 26.19 5.80
CA GLN A 130 -33.41 25.53 5.06
C GLN A 130 -33.01 24.92 3.72
N SER A 131 -33.78 23.89 3.36
CA SER A 131 -34.06 23.38 2.01
C SER A 131 -34.18 24.47 0.95
N LYS A 132 -33.49 24.27 -0.19
CA LYS A 132 -34.05 24.53 -1.52
C LYS A 132 -33.61 23.44 -2.50
N HIS A 133 -34.58 22.63 -2.92
CA HIS A 133 -34.59 21.97 -4.24
C HIS A 133 -34.32 23.00 -5.34
N PHE A 134 -33.59 22.62 -6.40
CA PHE A 134 -34.01 22.80 -7.81
C PHE A 134 -33.04 22.07 -8.78
N SER A 135 -33.63 21.10 -9.48
CA SER A 135 -33.48 20.67 -10.87
C SER A 135 -32.14 20.53 -11.59
N ASN A 136 -32.04 19.33 -12.18
CA ASN A 136 -31.29 18.88 -13.34
C ASN A 136 -31.36 19.83 -14.56
N SER A 137 -30.24 20.06 -15.26
CA SER A 137 -30.13 20.32 -16.71
C SER A 137 -28.66 20.30 -17.12
N GLY A 138 -28.36 19.61 -18.23
CA GLY A 138 -27.00 19.29 -18.66
C GLY A 138 -26.24 20.39 -19.39
N ILE A 139 -25.01 20.04 -19.78
CA ILE A 139 -24.38 20.08 -21.10
C ILE A 139 -23.28 19.02 -21.09
#